data_AF-A0A9D4LBA6-F1
#
_entry.id   AF-A0A9D4LBA6-F1
#
_cell.length_a   1.000
_cell.length_b   1.000
_cell.length_c   1.000
_cell.angle_alpha   90.00
_cell.angle_beta   90.00
_cell.angle_gamma   90.00
#
_symmetry.space_group_name_H-M   'P 1'
#
loop_
_entity.id
_entity.type
_entity.pdbx_description
1 polymer ?
#
loop_
_entity_poly.entity_id
_entity_poly.type
_entity_poly.pdbx_seq_one_letter_code
_entity_poly.pdbx_strand_id
1 'polypeptide(L)'
;MPPVTAADIRGLLNFKYRQDINREADRATGQQFVRFIQATKGDGATINGITLKPHDVLMWMTGSSEIPAVGFHKLIDIEFGLEERVNTCALCVTLKHLTPMAEDPVLYFTDRLIKSSMFCAM
;
A
#
# COMPACT_ATOMS: atom_id res chain seq x y z
N MET A 1 -17.39 -5.28 14.20
CA MET A 1 -17.10 -5.20 12.76
C MET A 1 -16.15 -6.33 12.41
N PRO A 2 -16.30 -6.99 11.25
CA PRO A 2 -15.31 -7.98 10.82
C PRO A 2 -13.94 -7.30 10.62
N PRO A 3 -12.84 -8.01 10.91
CA PRO A 3 -11.49 -7.45 10.75
C PRO A 3 -11.20 -7.16 9.26
N VAL A 4 -10.55 -6.02 8.98
CA VAL A 4 -10.07 -5.68 7.63
C VAL A 4 -9.10 -6.75 7.15
N THR A 5 -9.32 -7.27 5.94
CA THR A 5 -8.45 -8.26 5.32
C THR A 5 -7.61 -7.66 4.19
N ALA A 6 -6.54 -8.37 3.80
CA ALA A 6 -5.78 -8.02 2.61
C ALA A 6 -6.64 -8.02 1.32
N ALA A 7 -7.70 -8.83 1.27
CA ALA A 7 -8.62 -8.87 0.13
C ALA A 7 -9.47 -7.60 0.05
N ASP A 8 -9.96 -7.11 1.19
CA ASP A 8 -10.72 -5.86 1.26
C ASP A 8 -9.87 -4.70 0.77
N ILE A 9 -8.65 -4.58 1.27
CA ILE A 9 -7.69 -3.55 0.85
C ILE A 9 -7.43 -3.64 -0.65
N ARG A 10 -7.21 -4.84 -1.19
CA ARG A 10 -6.98 -5.04 -2.62
C ARG A 10 -8.16 -4.57 -3.48
N GLY A 11 -9.39 -4.76 -2.98
CA GLY A 11 -10.63 -4.31 -3.62
C GLY A 11 -10.80 -2.79 -3.62
N LEU A 12 -10.09 -2.07 -2.75
CA LEU A 12 -10.10 -0.61 -2.69
C LEU A 12 -9.12 0.07 -3.66
N LEU A 13 -8.23 -0.68 -4.32
CA LEU A 13 -7.14 -0.09 -5.12
C LEU A 13 -7.51 0.15 -6.58
N ASN A 14 -7.12 1.31 -7.09
CA ASN A 14 -7.28 1.73 -8.48
C ASN A 14 -5.93 2.11 -9.10
N PHE A 15 -5.32 1.20 -9.84
CA PHE A 15 -4.00 1.44 -10.44
C PHE A 15 -4.06 2.32 -11.69
N LYS A 16 -3.37 3.46 -11.66
CA LYS A 16 -3.27 4.45 -12.74
C LYS A 16 -1.97 4.26 -13.53
N TYR A 17 -1.99 3.34 -14.49
CA TYR A 17 -0.84 3.13 -15.38
C TYR A 17 -0.78 4.21 -16.45
N ARG A 18 0.31 4.98 -16.46
CA ARG A 18 0.58 5.97 -17.50
C ARG A 18 0.96 5.28 -18.82
N GLN A 19 0.48 5.81 -19.95
CA GLN A 19 0.73 5.20 -21.27
C GLN A 19 2.07 5.65 -21.88
N ASP A 20 2.57 6.77 -21.40
CA ASP A 20 3.66 7.57 -21.96
C ASP A 20 5.04 7.21 -21.38
N ILE A 21 5.12 6.54 -20.22
CA ILE A 21 6.39 6.22 -19.55
C ILE A 21 6.32 4.82 -18.91
N ASN A 22 7.29 3.96 -19.25
CA ASN A 22 7.69 2.72 -18.56
C ASN A 22 6.57 1.85 -17.94
N ARG A 23 5.50 1.61 -18.71
CA ARG A 23 4.30 0.85 -18.29
C ARG A 23 4.60 -0.52 -17.68
N GLU A 24 5.65 -1.19 -18.15
CA GLU A 24 6.04 -2.50 -17.64
C GLU A 24 6.64 -2.42 -16.24
N ALA A 25 7.47 -1.41 -15.96
CA ALA A 25 7.99 -1.16 -14.62
C ALA A 25 6.87 -0.78 -13.63
N ASP A 26 5.88 0.01 -14.07
CA ASP A 26 4.71 0.35 -13.25
C ASP A 26 3.90 -0.88 -12.91
N ARG A 27 3.67 -1.75 -13.90
CA ARG A 27 2.97 -3.02 -13.69
C ARG A 27 3.73 -3.94 -12.74
N ALA A 28 5.06 -4.03 -12.88
CA ALA A 28 5.89 -4.81 -11.98
C ALA A 28 5.83 -4.27 -10.55
N THR A 29 5.97 -2.95 -10.38
CA THR A 29 5.87 -2.27 -9.08
C THR A 29 4.48 -2.47 -8.45
N GLY A 30 3.41 -2.32 -9.24
CA GLY A 30 2.04 -2.54 -8.79
C GLY A 30 1.78 -3.98 -8.37
N GLN A 31 2.32 -4.96 -9.09
CA GLN A 31 2.27 -6.37 -8.68
C GLN A 31 3.04 -6.64 -7.39
N GLN A 32 4.22 -6.04 -7.23
CA GLN A 32 5.00 -6.14 -5.99
C GLN A 32 4.27 -5.51 -4.80
N PHE A 33 3.60 -4.38 -5.00
CA PHE A 33 2.77 -3.75 -3.97
C PHE A 33 1.59 -4.64 -3.54
N VAL A 34 0.93 -5.29 -4.49
CA VAL A 34 -0.13 -6.28 -4.18
C VAL A 34 0.42 -7.46 -3.40
N ARG A 35 1.64 -7.94 -3.70
CA ARG A 35 2.29 -9.01 -2.93
C ARG A 35 2.55 -8.59 -1.49
N PHE A 36 2.99 -7.35 -1.28
CA PHE A 36 3.15 -6.78 0.07
C PHE A 36 1.82 -6.78 0.86
N ILE A 37 0.73 -6.28 0.27
CA ILE A 37 -0.60 -6.31 0.93
C ILE A 37 -1.02 -7.76 1.23
N GLN A 38 -0.76 -8.69 0.33
CA GLN A 38 -1.07 -10.10 0.54
C GLN A 38 -0.18 -10.78 1.58
N ALA A 39 0.97 -10.19 1.94
CA ALA A 39 1.83 -10.71 3.00
C ALA A 39 1.22 -10.43 4.38
N THR A 40 0.46 -9.34 4.56
CA THR A 40 -0.13 -8.96 5.86
C THR A 40 -1.41 -9.74 6.21
N LYS A 41 -1.59 -10.99 5.75
CA LYS A 41 -2.81 -11.78 5.97
C LYS A 41 -2.94 -12.29 7.41
N GLY A 42 -4.18 -12.60 7.81
CA GLY A 42 -4.46 -13.23 9.11
C GLY A 42 -4.18 -12.30 10.29
N ASP A 43 -3.46 -12.81 11.29
CA ASP A 43 -3.10 -12.06 12.50
C ASP A 43 -1.90 -11.12 12.31
N GLY A 44 -1.38 -11.02 11.09
CA GLY A 44 -0.26 -10.16 10.69
C GLY A 44 1.00 -10.96 10.32
N ALA A 45 1.89 -10.31 9.58
CA ALA A 45 3.20 -10.85 9.24
C ALA A 45 4.28 -10.11 10.03
N THR A 46 5.15 -10.87 10.72
CA THR A 46 6.32 -10.29 11.38
C THR A 46 7.43 -10.13 10.35
N ILE A 47 7.73 -8.87 10.02
CA ILE A 47 8.72 -8.48 9.01
C ILE A 47 9.70 -7.55 9.70
N ASN A 48 10.98 -7.93 9.74
CA ASN A 48 12.04 -7.21 10.46
C ASN A 48 11.69 -6.90 11.94
N GLY A 49 11.03 -7.84 12.62
CA GLY A 49 10.63 -7.69 14.03
C GLY A 49 9.33 -6.91 14.27
N ILE A 50 8.68 -6.39 13.23
CA ILE A 50 7.42 -5.65 13.33
C ILE A 50 6.29 -6.50 12.77
N THR A 51 5.23 -6.68 13.55
CA THR A 51 4.01 -7.36 13.10
C THR A 51 3.13 -6.37 12.35
N LEU A 52 3.07 -6.50 11.03
CA LEU A 52 2.18 -5.74 10.17
C LEU A 52 0.87 -6.47 9.92
N LYS A 53 -0.24 -5.78 10.16
CA LYS A 53 -1.61 -6.24 9.92
C LYS A 53 -2.24 -5.47 8.76
N PRO A 54 -3.35 -5.95 8.18
CA PRO A 54 -4.02 -5.24 7.09
C PRO A 54 -4.42 -3.80 7.47
N HIS A 55 -4.90 -3.59 8.69
CA HIS A 55 -5.32 -2.24 9.12
C HIS A 55 -4.16 -1.24 9.20
N ASP A 56 -2.91 -1.69 9.44
CA ASP A 56 -1.73 -0.82 9.42
C ASP A 56 -1.48 -0.28 8.00
N VAL A 57 -1.66 -1.15 6.99
CA VAL A 57 -1.55 -0.77 5.58
C VAL A 57 -2.70 0.16 5.17
N LEU A 58 -3.91 -0.11 5.67
CA LEU A 58 -5.06 0.77 5.42
C LEU A 58 -4.86 2.16 6.05
N MET A 59 -4.39 2.20 7.29
CA MET A 59 -4.08 3.43 8.02
C MET A 59 -3.03 4.24 7.28
N TRP A 60 -1.97 3.59 6.82
CA TRP A 60 -0.93 4.24 6.03
C TRP A 60 -1.49 4.91 4.77
N MET A 61 -2.38 4.24 4.02
CA MET A 61 -2.91 4.79 2.75
C MET A 61 -4.02 5.82 2.92
N THR A 62 -4.82 5.71 3.98
CA THR A 62 -6.10 6.43 4.10
C THR A 62 -6.20 7.33 5.32
N GLY A 63 -5.28 7.20 6.28
CA GLY A 63 -5.40 7.82 7.60
C GLY A 63 -6.50 7.21 8.48
N SER A 64 -7.05 6.06 8.09
CA SER A 64 -8.07 5.33 8.84
C SER A 64 -7.67 3.86 9.00
N SER A 65 -7.83 3.31 10.20
CA SER A 65 -7.69 1.87 10.46
C SER A 65 -8.94 1.06 10.08
N GLU A 66 -10.02 1.74 9.69
CA GLU A 66 -11.32 1.14 9.38
C GLU A 66 -11.81 1.55 7.99
N ILE A 67 -12.52 0.64 7.33
CA ILE A 67 -13.29 0.94 6.11
C ILE A 67 -14.66 1.43 6.56
N PRO A 68 -15.10 2.65 6.18
CA PRO A 68 -16.41 3.15 6.56
C PRO A 68 -17.53 2.22 6.09
N ALA A 69 -18.65 2.13 6.83
CA ALA A 69 -19.78 1.28 6.47
C ALA A 69 -20.38 1.59 5.08
N VAL A 70 -20.27 2.85 4.64
CA VAL A 70 -20.69 3.33 3.31
C VAL A 70 -19.58 3.24 2.26
N GLY A 71 -18.41 2.73 2.63
CA GLY A 71 -17.18 2.78 1.84
C GLY A 71 -16.53 4.16 1.86
N PHE A 72 -15.38 4.26 1.19
CA PHE A 72 -14.75 5.55 0.91
C PHE A 72 -15.48 6.27 -0.23
N HIS A 73 -15.34 7.60 -0.28
CA HIS A 73 -15.95 8.42 -1.34
C HIS A 73 -15.41 8.11 -2.75
N LYS A 74 -14.27 7.42 -2.85
CA LYS A 74 -13.72 6.82 -4.07
C LYS A 74 -12.75 5.68 -3.71
N LEU A 75 -12.29 4.94 -4.73
CA LEU A 75 -11.17 4.00 -4.60
C LEU A 75 -9.85 4.74 -4.32
N ILE A 76 -8.90 4.05 -3.71
CA ILE A 76 -7.55 4.54 -3.46
C ILE A 76 -6.78 4.48 -4.79
N ASP A 77 -6.44 5.65 -5.33
CA ASP A 77 -5.67 5.73 -6.56
C ASP A 77 -4.20 5.37 -6.28
N ILE A 78 -3.66 4.43 -7.06
CA ILE A 78 -2.26 4.03 -7.02
C ILE A 78 -1.57 4.57 -8.28
N GLU A 79 -0.73 5.57 -8.09
CA GLU A 79 0.05 6.24 -9.12
C GLU A 79 1.53 5.83 -9.04
N PHE A 80 2.31 6.19 -10.07
CA PHE A 80 3.72 5.83 -10.15
C PHE A 80 4.58 7.06 -10.46
N GLY A 81 5.63 7.28 -9.69
CA GLY A 81 6.47 8.47 -9.79
C GLY A 81 7.93 8.25 -9.36
N LEU A 82 8.68 9.35 -9.32
CA LEU A 82 10.10 9.34 -8.91
C LEU A 82 10.27 9.23 -7.39
N GLU A 83 9.27 9.68 -6.64
CA GLU A 83 9.23 9.69 -5.19
C GLU A 83 7.97 9.00 -4.69
N GLU A 84 8.07 8.41 -3.50
CA GLU A 84 6.91 7.84 -2.83
C GLU A 84 6.17 8.93 -2.07
N ARG A 85 4.84 8.99 -2.22
CA ARG A 85 3.98 9.97 -1.54
C ARG A 85 2.66 9.33 -1.18
N VAL A 86 2.12 9.70 -0.02
CA VAL A 86 0.76 9.34 0.37
C VAL A 86 -0.03 10.60 0.66
N ASN A 87 -1.20 10.71 0.03
CA ASN A 87 -2.17 11.77 0.27
C ASN A 87 -3.49 11.14 0.72
N THR A 88 -3.68 11.08 2.04
CA THR A 88 -4.85 10.45 2.67
C THR A 88 -6.14 11.17 2.34
N CYS A 89 -6.13 12.51 2.33
CA CYS A 89 -7.28 13.34 1.95
C CYS A 89 -7.75 13.06 0.52
N ALA A 90 -6.79 12.87 -0.39
CA ALA A 90 -7.06 12.56 -1.79
C ALA A 90 -7.18 11.07 -2.07
N LEU A 91 -7.08 10.19 -1.06
CA LEU A 91 -7.00 8.73 -1.21
C LEU A 91 -6.08 8.33 -2.38
N CYS A 92 -4.85 8.80 -2.35
CA CYS A 92 -3.87 8.59 -3.41
C CYS A 92 -2.52 8.20 -2.83
N VAL A 93 -1.92 7.16 -3.41
CA VAL A 93 -0.57 6.69 -3.12
C VAL A 93 0.24 6.73 -4.40
N THR A 94 1.30 7.53 -4.42
CA THR A 94 2.30 7.49 -5.49
C THR A 94 3.41 6.53 -5.07
N LEU A 95 3.59 5.44 -5.81
CA LEU A 95 4.67 4.47 -5.61
C LEU A 95 5.89 4.88 -6.41
N LYS A 96 7.07 4.78 -5.81
CA LYS A 96 8.32 4.94 -6.54
C LYS A 96 8.52 3.76 -7.50
N HIS A 97 8.87 4.03 -8.75
CA HIS A 97 9.21 2.96 -9.70
C HIS A 97 10.34 2.08 -9.13
N LEU A 98 10.08 0.77 -9.03
CA LEU A 98 11.10 -0.19 -8.66
C LEU A 98 11.82 -0.64 -9.93
N THR A 99 13.09 -0.26 -10.07
CA THR A 99 13.98 -0.91 -11.04
C THR A 99 14.12 -2.38 -10.65
N PRO A 100 14.06 -3.32 -11.60
CA PRO A 100 14.08 -4.72 -11.26
C PRO A 100 15.45 -5.09 -10.64
N MET A 101 15.38 -5.74 -9.48
CA MET A 101 16.43 -6.52 -8.78
C MET A 101 17.14 -5.84 -7.59
N ALA A 102 16.76 -6.27 -6.37
CA ALA A 102 17.62 -6.94 -5.38
C ALA A 102 16.88 -7.18 -4.04
N GLU A 103 15.96 -6.29 -3.66
CA GLU A 103 15.25 -6.34 -2.38
C GLU A 103 13.92 -7.09 -2.46
N ASP A 104 13.58 -7.82 -1.38
CA ASP A 104 12.26 -8.40 -1.21
C ASP A 104 11.22 -7.27 -1.18
N PRO A 105 10.22 -7.27 -2.09
CA PRO A 105 9.21 -6.21 -2.13
C PRO A 105 8.42 -6.09 -0.81
N VAL A 106 8.26 -7.18 -0.07
CA VAL A 106 7.60 -7.16 1.24
C VAL A 106 8.44 -6.38 2.25
N LEU A 107 9.76 -6.61 2.29
CA LEU A 107 10.68 -5.84 3.13
C LEU A 107 10.71 -4.37 2.72
N TYR A 108 10.82 -4.10 1.41
CA TYR A 108 10.85 -2.74 0.90
C TYR A 108 9.65 -1.89 1.34
N PHE A 109 8.42 -2.37 1.10
CA PHE A 109 7.22 -1.62 1.44
C PHE A 109 6.95 -1.57 2.94
N THR A 110 7.36 -2.59 3.70
CA THR A 110 7.34 -2.56 5.16
C THR A 110 8.19 -1.44 5.71
N ASP A 111 9.45 -1.35 5.25
CA ASP A 111 10.38 -0.31 5.65
C ASP A 111 9.85 1.10 5.35
N ARG A 112 9.18 1.27 4.21
CA ARG A 112 8.55 2.53 3.82
C ARG A 112 7.37 2.91 4.70
N LEU A 113 6.50 1.96 5.01
CA LEU A 113 5.37 2.15 5.90
C LEU A 113 5.87 2.62 7.28
N ILE A 114 6.86 1.92 7.85
CA ILE A 114 7.44 2.25 9.17
C ILE A 114 8.11 3.62 9.18
N LYS A 115 8.84 3.96 8.11
CA LYS A 115 9.53 5.26 7.98
C LYS A 115 8.60 6.41 7.60
N SER A 116 7.33 6.12 7.27
CA SER A 116 6.35 7.16 7.00
C SER A 116 5.96 7.86 8.30
N SER A 117 5.84 9.19 8.25
CA SER A 117 5.45 10.01 9.40
C SER A 117 4.05 9.67 9.95
N MET A 118 3.26 8.86 9.23
CA MET A 118 1.93 8.42 9.64
C MET A 118 1.93 7.12 10.46
N PHE A 119 3.00 6.33 10.45
CA PHE A 119 3.11 5.15 11.30
C PHE A 119 3.60 5.49 12.72
N CYS A 120 4.35 6.58 12.91
CA CYS A 120 4.84 7.04 14.21
C CYS A 120 3.78 7.70 15.12
N ALA A 121 2.49 7.57 14.79
CA ALA A 121 1.38 8.03 15.62
C ALA A 121 0.63 6.83 16.21
N MET A 122 1.31 6.04 17.04
CA MET A 122 0.70 5.19 18.07
C MET A 122 1.44 5.38 19.38
#